data_AF-A0AAI8Z979-F1
#
_entry.id   AF-A0AAI8Z979-F1
#
_cell.length_a   1.000
_cell.length_b   1.000
_cell.length_c   1.000
_cell.angle_alpha   90.00
_cell.angle_beta   90.00
_cell.angle_gamma   90.00
#
_symmetry.space_group_name_H-M   'P 1'
#
loop_
_entity.id
_entity.type
_entity.pdbx_description
1 polymer ?
#
loop_
_entity_poly.entity_id
_entity_poly.type
_entity_poly.pdbx_seq_one_letter_code
_entity_poly.pdbx_strand_id
1 'polypeptide(L)'
;MPLCGLRQRENNDRVKSFEPLRCKHPPKYLYRIQHENSQARFDQWGNLNAALNDQTPESSYEFKSALARHLRWGFSRGESYFLSLFGKESEAREWASLRANEQRIEESGGHRRREGRGVVKMYKIHTAGMRKEGIVVMRADKAIQKLEIEDEEHRRHEFIILNRLPRAAIEFVDEIHPPPRPPTRQKETHRRPPSYLQRALKRQSRCLALLDGGGGGGGSSSSQHIRGVSHESDFTLSLDLVEHSFESMFDDFEQMKEERRDGYRSGVGRVDSLLEEGGRERVHEEEGDPRHEFRAGEVD
;
A
#
# COMPACT_ATOMS: atom_id res chain seq x y z
N MET A 1 1.14 5.35 -41.15
CA MET A 1 2.57 5.71 -41.08
C MET A 1 3.03 5.54 -39.63
N PRO A 2 3.93 4.58 -39.30
CA PRO A 2 4.21 4.24 -37.91
C PRO A 2 5.22 5.23 -37.30
N LEU A 3 4.73 6.21 -36.54
CA LEU A 3 5.56 7.09 -35.71
C LEU A 3 6.24 6.38 -34.52
N CYS A 4 6.05 5.05 -34.39
CA CYS A 4 6.60 4.25 -33.30
C CYS A 4 8.15 4.11 -33.36
N GLY A 5 8.75 4.21 -34.54
CA GLY A 5 10.20 3.98 -34.72
C GLY A 5 11.11 5.09 -34.20
N LEU A 6 10.68 6.36 -34.25
CA LEU A 6 11.52 7.50 -33.82
C LEU A 6 11.61 7.60 -32.28
N ARG A 7 10.50 7.37 -31.57
CA ARG A 7 10.50 7.34 -30.09
C ARG A 7 11.38 6.23 -29.50
N GLN A 8 11.55 5.11 -30.21
CA GLN A 8 12.39 4.01 -29.72
C GLN A 8 13.89 4.38 -29.69
N ARG A 9 14.38 5.25 -30.59
CA ARG A 9 15.79 5.64 -30.61
C ARG A 9 16.16 6.60 -29.47
N GLU A 10 15.34 7.61 -29.19
CA GLU A 10 15.59 8.55 -28.08
C GLU A 10 15.52 7.84 -26.72
N ASN A 11 14.63 6.86 -26.58
CA ASN A 11 14.58 6.03 -25.38
C ASN A 11 15.86 5.23 -25.14
N ASN A 12 16.54 4.76 -26.20
CA ASN A 12 17.77 3.96 -26.04
C ASN A 12 18.95 4.76 -25.45
N ASP A 13 19.11 6.04 -25.80
CA ASP A 13 20.19 6.86 -25.24
C ASP A 13 19.90 7.25 -23.78
N ARG A 14 18.63 7.45 -23.43
CA ARG A 14 18.22 7.69 -22.03
C ARG A 14 18.43 6.45 -21.15
N VAL A 15 18.15 5.25 -21.67
CA VAL A 15 18.39 3.98 -20.96
C VAL A 15 19.88 3.80 -20.60
N LYS A 16 20.81 4.30 -21.42
CA LYS A 16 22.26 4.24 -21.12
C LYS A 16 22.62 5.00 -19.83
N SER A 17 21.88 6.05 -19.48
CA SER A 17 22.13 6.79 -18.23
C SER A 17 21.87 5.95 -16.97
N PHE A 18 21.08 4.87 -17.09
CA PHE A 18 20.74 3.96 -15.99
C PHE A 18 21.57 2.67 -15.97
N GLU A 19 22.50 2.47 -16.92
CA GLU A 19 23.45 1.34 -16.90
C GLU A 19 24.17 1.17 -15.54
N PRO A 20 24.58 2.26 -14.85
CA PRO A 20 25.25 2.13 -13.56
C PRO A 20 24.35 1.59 -12.42
N LEU A 21 23.02 1.55 -12.61
CA LEU A 21 22.03 1.00 -11.67
C LEU A 21 21.61 -0.44 -12.04
N ARG A 22 21.96 -0.88 -13.25
CA ARG A 22 21.55 -2.17 -13.78
C ARG A 22 22.14 -3.32 -12.97
N CYS A 23 21.29 -4.27 -12.63
CA CYS A 23 21.70 -5.52 -12.01
C CYS A 23 22.42 -6.38 -13.06
N LYS A 24 23.72 -6.64 -12.86
CA LYS A 24 24.51 -7.51 -13.74
C LYS A 24 24.02 -8.97 -13.72
N HIS A 25 23.59 -9.43 -12.55
CA HIS A 25 23.18 -10.82 -12.31
C HIS A 25 21.83 -10.85 -11.58
N PRO A 26 20.71 -10.51 -12.25
CA PRO A 26 19.40 -10.70 -11.66
C PRO A 26 19.16 -12.18 -11.36
N PRO A 27 18.41 -12.52 -10.30
CA PRO A 27 17.94 -13.88 -10.05
C PRO A 27 17.27 -14.50 -11.28
N LYS A 28 17.26 -15.83 -11.40
CA LYS A 28 16.59 -16.51 -12.53
C LYS A 28 15.09 -16.18 -12.59
N TYR A 29 14.48 -16.05 -11.42
CA TYR A 29 13.07 -15.74 -11.24
C TYR A 29 12.92 -14.56 -10.29
N LEU A 30 11.97 -13.70 -10.60
CA LEU A 30 11.46 -12.66 -9.70
C LEU A 30 9.97 -12.91 -9.48
N TYR A 31 9.40 -12.33 -8.41
CA TYR A 31 8.01 -12.53 -8.05
C TYR A 31 7.29 -11.19 -7.96
N ARG A 32 6.17 -11.05 -8.66
CA ARG A 32 5.38 -9.82 -8.70
C ARG A 32 4.03 -10.07 -8.03
N ILE A 33 3.67 -9.18 -7.12
CA ILE A 33 2.39 -9.19 -6.41
C ILE A 33 1.47 -8.14 -7.02
N GLN A 34 0.31 -8.56 -7.53
CA GLN A 34 -0.67 -7.69 -8.14
C GLN A 34 -1.99 -7.75 -7.35
N HIS A 35 -2.61 -6.61 -7.14
CA HIS A 35 -3.90 -6.51 -6.46
C HIS A 35 -4.78 -5.47 -7.15
N GLU A 36 -6.07 -5.39 -6.78
CA GLU A 36 -7.06 -4.51 -7.42
C GLU A 36 -6.57 -3.04 -7.52
N ASN A 37 -6.04 -2.53 -6.40
CA ASN A 37 -5.52 -1.16 -6.28
C ASN A 37 -4.14 -0.93 -6.91
N SER A 38 -3.51 -1.94 -7.52
CA SER A 38 -2.21 -1.74 -8.16
C SER A 38 -2.39 -0.93 -9.45
N GLN A 39 -1.57 0.10 -9.67
CA GLN A 39 -1.65 0.92 -10.88
C GLN A 39 -1.02 0.27 -12.11
N ALA A 40 -0.27 -0.82 -11.94
CA ALA A 40 0.22 -1.60 -13.07
C ALA A 40 -0.93 -2.34 -13.73
N ARG A 41 -1.00 -2.35 -15.07
CA ARG A 41 -2.10 -2.96 -15.83
C ARG A 41 -1.59 -3.87 -16.93
N PHE A 42 -2.31 -4.96 -17.17
CA PHE A 42 -2.10 -5.77 -18.35
C PHE A 42 -2.68 -5.06 -19.57
N ASP A 43 -1.93 -4.98 -20.65
CA ASP A 43 -2.45 -4.54 -21.96
C ASP A 43 -3.15 -5.69 -22.70
N GLN A 44 -3.71 -5.36 -23.88
CA GLN A 44 -4.37 -6.32 -24.76
C GLN A 44 -3.47 -7.45 -25.28
N TRP A 45 -2.14 -7.29 -25.20
CA TRP A 45 -1.17 -8.31 -25.61
C TRP A 45 -0.70 -9.17 -24.43
N GLY A 46 -1.14 -8.84 -23.21
CA GLY A 46 -0.78 -9.51 -21.97
C GLY A 46 0.57 -9.06 -21.39
N ASN A 47 1.13 -7.93 -21.83
CA ASN A 47 2.27 -7.33 -21.13
C ASN A 47 1.78 -6.60 -19.89
N LEU A 48 2.54 -6.66 -18.81
CA LEU A 48 2.25 -5.90 -17.60
C LEU A 48 3.00 -4.57 -17.65
N ASN A 49 2.25 -3.49 -17.75
CA ASN A 49 2.77 -2.13 -17.87
C ASN A 49 2.66 -1.40 -16.53
N ALA A 50 3.69 -0.62 -16.18
CA ALA A 50 3.60 0.40 -15.15
C ALA A 50 2.58 1.48 -15.58
N ALA A 51 2.10 2.26 -14.62
CA ALA A 51 1.07 3.27 -14.91
C ALA A 51 1.56 4.34 -15.90
N LEU A 52 2.84 4.73 -15.80
CA LEU A 52 3.49 5.72 -16.66
C LEU A 52 4.39 5.06 -17.71
N ASN A 53 3.93 3.97 -18.35
CA ASN A 53 4.75 3.20 -19.29
C ASN A 53 5.17 3.96 -20.56
N ASP A 54 4.36 4.92 -21.00
CA ASP A 54 4.58 5.74 -22.19
C ASP A 54 5.50 6.95 -21.92
N GLN A 55 5.90 7.13 -20.68
CA GLN A 55 6.76 8.19 -20.22
C GLN A 55 8.08 7.62 -19.67
N THR A 56 9.10 8.46 -19.63
CA THR A 56 10.39 8.13 -19.03
C THR A 56 10.89 9.35 -18.29
N PRO A 57 11.50 9.19 -17.10
CA PRO A 57 12.12 10.32 -16.41
C PRO A 57 13.11 11.06 -17.33
N GLU A 58 12.97 12.37 -17.43
CA GLU A 58 13.77 13.21 -18.33
C GLU A 58 15.12 13.60 -17.72
N SER A 59 15.23 13.49 -16.39
CA SER A 59 16.44 13.84 -15.65
C SER A 59 16.73 12.82 -14.54
N SER A 60 17.98 12.81 -14.07
CA SER A 60 18.40 12.03 -12.90
C SER A 60 17.66 12.46 -11.63
N TYR A 61 17.37 13.76 -11.49
CA TYR A 61 16.60 14.31 -10.38
C TYR A 61 15.15 13.78 -10.38
N GLU A 62 14.49 13.83 -11.53
CA GLU A 62 13.14 13.28 -11.67
C GLU A 62 13.13 11.77 -11.42
N PHE A 63 14.11 11.04 -11.94
CA PHE A 63 14.25 9.60 -11.70
C PHE A 63 14.38 9.31 -10.20
N LYS A 64 15.28 10.01 -9.50
CA LYS A 64 15.48 9.88 -8.05
C LYS A 64 14.18 10.17 -7.29
N SER A 65 13.52 11.27 -7.59
CA SER A 65 12.27 11.70 -6.93
C SER A 65 11.13 10.70 -7.18
N ALA A 66 10.95 10.26 -8.43
CA ALA A 66 9.95 9.28 -8.79
C ALA A 66 10.20 7.92 -8.13
N LEU A 67 11.46 7.49 -8.06
CA LEU A 67 11.84 6.23 -7.41
C LEU A 67 11.63 6.33 -5.89
N ALA A 68 12.03 7.43 -5.25
CA ALA A 68 11.77 7.65 -3.83
C ALA A 68 10.27 7.60 -3.50
N ARG A 69 9.44 8.25 -4.33
CA ARG A 69 7.97 8.20 -4.21
C ARG A 69 7.41 6.79 -4.44
N HIS A 70 7.98 6.03 -5.37
CA HIS A 70 7.60 4.64 -5.63
C HIS A 70 7.94 3.73 -4.46
N LEU A 71 9.12 3.93 -3.85
CA LEU A 71 9.61 3.13 -2.74
C LEU A 71 8.92 3.43 -1.41
N ARG A 72 8.28 4.58 -1.20
CA ARG A 72 7.45 4.86 0.01
C ARG A 72 6.13 4.07 0.02
N TRP A 73 6.17 2.81 -0.41
CA TRP A 73 5.03 1.98 -0.72
C TRP A 73 4.38 1.45 0.55
N GLY A 74 3.14 1.89 0.76
CA GLY A 74 2.45 1.99 2.06
C GLY A 74 1.50 3.19 2.00
N PHE A 75 1.96 4.29 1.38
CA PHE A 75 1.16 5.52 1.13
C PHE A 75 0.97 5.86 -0.35
N SER A 76 1.89 5.45 -1.21
CA SER A 76 1.84 5.82 -2.63
C SER A 76 0.98 4.85 -3.45
N ARG A 77 -0.31 5.16 -3.57
CA ARG A 77 -1.20 4.62 -4.63
C ARG A 77 -1.00 5.30 -5.99
N GLY A 78 0.04 6.12 -6.10
CA GLY A 78 0.29 7.00 -7.24
C GLY A 78 0.77 6.23 -8.47
N GLU A 79 0.58 6.87 -9.61
CA GLU A 79 1.17 6.43 -10.87
C GLU A 79 2.69 6.48 -10.79
N SER A 80 3.34 5.49 -11.40
CA SER A 80 4.78 5.30 -11.35
C SER A 80 5.29 4.72 -12.67
N TYR A 81 6.56 5.01 -12.98
CA TYR A 81 7.32 4.40 -14.06
C TYR A 81 7.76 2.97 -13.72
N PHE A 82 7.64 2.57 -12.45
CA PHE A 82 8.33 1.42 -11.90
C PHE A 82 7.38 0.27 -11.57
N LEU A 83 7.88 -0.94 -11.77
CA LEU A 83 7.29 -2.18 -11.27
C LEU A 83 8.21 -2.73 -10.18
N SER A 84 7.65 -3.04 -9.02
CA SER A 84 8.37 -3.69 -7.92
C SER A 84 8.13 -5.20 -7.91
N LEU A 85 9.23 -5.93 -7.73
CA LEU A 85 9.28 -7.38 -7.69
C LEU A 85 10.17 -7.85 -6.54
N PHE A 86 10.00 -9.11 -6.13
CA PHE A 86 10.77 -9.73 -5.06
C PHE A 86 11.71 -10.80 -5.61
N GLY A 87 12.89 -10.90 -5.02
CA GLY A 87 13.88 -11.92 -5.37
C GLY A 87 13.57 -13.31 -4.81
N LYS A 88 12.74 -13.41 -3.77
CA LYS A 88 12.34 -14.66 -3.13
C LYS A 88 10.82 -14.82 -3.14
N GLU A 89 10.37 -16.06 -3.36
CA GLU A 89 8.94 -16.39 -3.36
C GLU A 89 8.32 -16.21 -1.97
N SER A 90 9.03 -16.63 -0.91
CA SER A 90 8.54 -16.54 0.47
C SER A 90 8.22 -15.10 0.87
N GLU A 91 9.11 -14.17 0.54
CA GLU A 91 8.92 -12.74 0.82
C GLU A 91 7.77 -12.16 0.00
N ALA A 92 7.64 -12.57 -1.27
CA ALA A 92 6.51 -12.16 -2.10
C ALA A 92 5.18 -12.65 -1.51
N ARG A 93 5.11 -13.91 -1.03
CA ARG A 93 3.91 -14.49 -0.40
C ARG A 93 3.57 -13.81 0.93
N GLU A 94 4.56 -13.53 1.76
CA GLU A 94 4.38 -12.78 3.01
C GLU A 94 3.78 -11.41 2.72
N TRP A 95 4.37 -10.69 1.77
CA TRP A 95 3.90 -9.37 1.37
C TRP A 95 2.49 -9.40 0.77
N ALA A 96 2.19 -10.40 -0.06
CA ALA A 96 0.85 -10.60 -0.60
C ALA A 96 -0.19 -10.87 0.49
N SER A 97 0.17 -11.65 1.52
CA SER A 97 -0.70 -11.94 2.66
C SER A 97 -0.99 -10.69 3.49
N LEU A 98 0.03 -9.87 3.76
CA LEU A 98 -0.13 -8.57 4.41
C LEU A 98 -1.09 -7.66 3.62
N ARG A 99 -0.92 -7.56 2.30
CA ARG A 99 -1.81 -6.75 1.45
C ARG A 99 -3.23 -7.28 1.35
N ALA A 100 -3.41 -8.59 1.29
CA ALA A 100 -4.74 -9.19 1.33
C ALA A 100 -5.45 -8.86 2.65
N ASN A 101 -4.72 -8.86 3.76
CA ASN A 101 -5.21 -8.47 5.09
C ASN A 101 -5.57 -6.97 5.19
N GLU A 102 -4.73 -6.07 4.68
CA GLU A 102 -5.00 -4.62 4.72
C GLU A 102 -6.26 -4.25 3.94
N GLN A 103 -6.43 -4.80 2.73
CA GLN A 103 -7.64 -4.55 1.92
C GLN A 103 -8.91 -4.96 2.67
N ARG A 104 -8.86 -6.02 3.48
CA ARG A 104 -9.97 -6.44 4.34
C ARG A 104 -10.31 -5.42 5.44
N ILE A 105 -9.29 -4.79 6.03
CA ILE A 105 -9.46 -3.82 7.13
C ILE A 105 -10.10 -2.54 6.60
N GLU A 106 -9.59 -2.00 5.49
CA GLU A 106 -10.12 -0.77 4.88
C GLU A 106 -11.63 -0.90 4.56
N GLU A 107 -12.07 -2.06 4.12
CA GLU A 107 -13.48 -2.32 3.80
C GLU A 107 -14.38 -2.47 5.02
N SER A 108 -13.83 -2.93 6.14
CA SER A 108 -14.59 -3.09 7.37
C SER A 108 -14.96 -1.76 8.02
N GLY A 109 -14.29 -0.66 7.63
CA GLY A 109 -14.57 0.71 8.06
C GLY A 109 -15.68 1.45 7.29
N GLY A 110 -16.23 0.90 6.20
CA GLY A 110 -17.19 1.63 5.36
C GLY A 110 -18.16 0.76 4.56
N HIS A 111 -19.25 0.31 5.19
CA HIS A 111 -20.58 -0.12 4.66
C HIS A 111 -20.78 -0.77 3.26
N ARG A 112 -19.77 -1.22 2.52
CA ARG A 112 -19.96 -1.93 1.24
C ARG A 112 -19.35 -3.31 1.29
N ARG A 113 -20.20 -4.31 1.56
CA ARG A 113 -19.94 -5.73 1.31
C ARG A 113 -19.86 -5.95 -0.20
N ARG A 114 -18.67 -5.81 -0.80
CA ARG A 114 -18.42 -6.34 -2.15
C ARG A 114 -17.63 -7.63 -2.00
N GLU A 115 -18.28 -8.73 -2.30
CA GLU A 115 -17.64 -10.05 -2.37
C GLU A 115 -16.56 -10.03 -3.46
N GLY A 116 -15.40 -10.62 -3.19
CA GLY A 116 -14.29 -10.77 -4.15
C GLY A 116 -13.18 -9.71 -4.08
N ARG A 117 -13.28 -8.72 -3.19
CA ARG A 117 -12.20 -7.75 -2.95
C ARG A 117 -11.21 -8.26 -1.92
N GLY A 118 -9.92 -8.01 -2.15
CA GLY A 118 -8.84 -8.55 -1.31
C GLY A 118 -8.02 -9.69 -1.96
N VAL A 119 -8.43 -10.21 -3.12
CA VAL A 119 -7.65 -11.26 -3.81
C VAL A 119 -6.38 -10.64 -4.39
N VAL A 120 -5.25 -11.22 -4.03
CA VAL A 120 -3.93 -10.81 -4.49
C VAL A 120 -3.38 -11.89 -5.42
N LYS A 121 -2.98 -11.50 -6.63
CA LYS A 121 -2.41 -12.40 -7.64
C LYS A 121 -0.89 -12.37 -7.58
N MET A 122 -0.27 -13.54 -7.57
CA MET A 122 1.18 -13.68 -7.63
C MET A 122 1.63 -14.19 -9.00
N TYR A 123 2.61 -13.51 -9.57
CA TYR A 123 3.24 -13.87 -10.84
C TYR A 123 4.72 -14.16 -10.64
N LYS A 124 5.23 -15.15 -11.37
CA LYS A 124 6.63 -15.50 -11.49
C LYS A 124 7.16 -14.93 -12.81
N ILE A 125 8.28 -14.23 -12.71
CA ILE A 125 8.87 -13.46 -13.81
C ILE A 125 10.21 -14.06 -14.21
N HIS A 126 10.32 -14.53 -15.45
CA HIS A 126 11.52 -15.13 -16.02
C HIS A 126 12.50 -14.06 -16.50
N THR A 127 13.65 -13.92 -15.83
CA THR A 127 14.59 -12.82 -16.13
C THR A 127 15.39 -13.02 -17.41
N ALA A 128 15.46 -14.26 -17.92
CA ALA A 128 16.09 -14.57 -19.20
C ALA A 128 15.39 -13.90 -20.39
N GLY A 129 14.06 -13.82 -20.38
CA GLY A 129 13.28 -13.17 -21.44
C GLY A 129 13.49 -11.65 -21.46
N MET A 130 13.61 -11.04 -20.28
CA MET A 130 13.76 -9.59 -20.13
C MET A 130 15.05 -9.03 -20.73
N ARG A 131 16.16 -9.79 -20.66
CA ARG A 131 17.46 -9.35 -21.22
C ARG A 131 17.41 -9.18 -22.73
N LYS A 132 16.67 -10.05 -23.43
CA LYS A 132 16.53 -10.01 -24.89
C LYS A 132 15.81 -8.75 -25.36
N GLU A 133 14.90 -8.23 -24.54
CA GLU A 133 14.14 -7.02 -24.83
C GLU A 133 14.79 -5.74 -24.30
N GLY A 134 16.01 -5.81 -23.76
CA GLY A 134 16.72 -4.63 -23.25
C GLY A 134 16.11 -4.06 -21.95
N ILE A 135 15.28 -4.82 -21.25
CA ILE A 135 14.63 -4.36 -20.03
C ILE A 135 15.67 -4.22 -18.91
N VAL A 136 15.60 -3.07 -18.21
CA VAL A 136 16.49 -2.74 -17.11
C VAL A 136 15.91 -3.29 -15.82
N VAL A 137 16.65 -4.19 -15.18
CA VAL A 137 16.34 -4.71 -13.84
C VAL A 137 17.33 -4.08 -12.87
N MET A 138 16.84 -3.41 -11.84
CA MET A 138 17.64 -2.75 -10.80
C MET A 138 17.38 -3.43 -9.46
N ARG A 139 18.40 -3.50 -8.60
CA ARG A 139 18.17 -3.86 -7.19
C ARG A 139 17.78 -2.59 -6.44
N ALA A 140 16.71 -2.64 -5.65
CA ALA A 140 16.22 -1.48 -4.92
C ALA A 140 17.28 -0.92 -3.98
N ASP A 141 17.90 -1.78 -3.16
CA ASP A 141 18.95 -1.39 -2.20
C ASP A 141 20.13 -0.66 -2.86
N LYS A 142 20.57 -1.14 -4.02
CA LYS A 142 21.65 -0.50 -4.78
C LYS A 142 21.22 0.81 -5.43
N ALA A 143 19.98 0.89 -5.91
CA ALA A 143 19.44 2.13 -6.46
C ALA A 143 19.30 3.21 -5.38
N ILE A 144 18.77 2.85 -4.20
CA ILE A 144 18.66 3.73 -3.02
C ILE A 144 20.03 4.27 -2.64
N GLN A 145 21.01 3.38 -2.44
CA GLN A 145 22.37 3.76 -2.06
C GLN A 145 23.00 4.72 -3.06
N LYS A 146 22.88 4.41 -4.36
CA LYS A 146 23.56 5.15 -5.42
C LYS A 146 22.90 6.48 -5.75
N LEU A 147 21.59 6.57 -5.53
CA LEU A 147 20.84 7.80 -5.74
C LEU A 147 20.71 8.61 -4.46
N GLU A 148 21.26 8.15 -3.34
CA GLU A 148 21.16 8.82 -2.03
C GLU A 148 19.70 9.11 -1.68
N ILE A 149 18.85 8.09 -1.82
CA ILE A 149 17.45 8.16 -1.39
C ILE A 149 17.44 7.83 0.10
N GLU A 150 16.82 8.70 0.90
CA GLU A 150 16.54 8.41 2.31
C GLU A 150 15.44 7.35 2.38
N ASP A 151 15.81 6.14 2.82
CA ASP A 151 14.90 5.04 3.07
C ASP A 151 15.33 4.32 4.35
N GLU A 152 14.40 4.19 5.29
CA GLU A 152 14.64 3.54 6.59
C GLU A 152 14.42 2.02 6.51
N GLU A 153 13.68 1.56 5.49
CA GLU A 153 13.35 0.15 5.31
C GLU A 153 14.41 -0.60 4.49
N HIS A 154 14.83 -1.76 5.02
CA HIS A 154 15.80 -2.61 4.35
C HIS A 154 15.17 -3.41 3.19
N ARG A 155 15.13 -2.83 1.99
CA ARG A 155 14.60 -3.46 0.75
C ARG A 155 15.58 -4.41 0.05
N ARG A 156 16.24 -5.29 0.81
CA ARG A 156 17.38 -6.12 0.35
C ARG A 156 17.07 -7.11 -0.78
N HIS A 157 15.80 -7.41 -0.98
CA HIS A 157 15.34 -8.40 -1.95
C HIS A 157 14.31 -7.84 -2.94
N GLU A 158 14.09 -6.53 -2.93
CA GLU A 158 13.24 -5.88 -3.91
C GLU A 158 14.04 -5.52 -5.16
N PHE A 159 13.41 -5.74 -6.31
CA PHE A 159 13.91 -5.42 -7.63
C PHE A 159 12.93 -4.48 -8.31
N ILE A 160 13.48 -3.50 -9.01
CA ILE A 160 12.73 -2.47 -9.72
C ILE A 160 12.93 -2.64 -11.22
N ILE A 161 11.83 -2.63 -11.96
CA ILE A 161 11.80 -2.68 -13.42
C ILE A 161 11.17 -1.41 -13.94
N LEU A 162 11.76 -0.85 -15.00
CA LEU A 162 11.24 0.35 -15.66
C LEU A 162 10.20 -0.04 -16.73
N ASN A 163 9.07 0.65 -16.71
CA ASN A 163 7.99 0.69 -17.68
C ASN A 163 7.18 -0.61 -17.88
N ARG A 164 7.80 -1.72 -18.31
CA ARG A 164 7.02 -2.89 -18.75
C ARG A 164 7.66 -4.25 -18.48
N LEU A 165 6.80 -5.25 -18.35
CA LEU A 165 7.13 -6.68 -18.34
C LEU A 165 6.45 -7.37 -19.53
N PRO A 166 7.20 -8.05 -20.40
CA PRO A 166 6.64 -8.68 -21.58
C PRO A 166 5.90 -9.94 -21.18
N ARG A 167 4.78 -10.23 -21.86
CA ARG A 167 3.96 -11.42 -21.60
C ARG A 167 4.78 -12.70 -21.50
N ALA A 168 5.75 -12.87 -22.40
CA ALA A 168 6.58 -14.08 -22.47
C ALA A 168 7.44 -14.31 -21.21
N ALA A 169 7.67 -13.28 -20.39
CA ALA A 169 8.37 -13.40 -19.12
C ALA A 169 7.43 -13.70 -17.94
N ILE A 170 6.11 -13.58 -18.10
CA ILE A 170 5.14 -13.63 -17.01
C ILE A 170 4.47 -15.01 -16.95
N GLU A 171 4.55 -15.65 -15.79
CA GLU A 171 3.86 -16.89 -15.47
C GLU A 171 2.96 -16.65 -14.24
N PHE A 172 1.68 -16.99 -14.33
CA PHE A 172 0.77 -16.92 -13.18
C PHE A 172 1.08 -18.08 -12.22
N VAL A 173 1.16 -17.78 -10.92
CA VAL A 173 1.50 -18.77 -9.89
C VAL A 173 0.30 -19.10 -9.01
N ASP A 174 -0.32 -18.07 -8.42
CA ASP A 174 -1.26 -18.28 -7.33
C ASP A 174 -2.21 -17.09 -7.14
N GLU A 175 -3.37 -17.38 -6.54
CA GLU A 175 -4.34 -16.42 -6.03
C GLU A 175 -4.39 -16.51 -4.50
N ILE A 176 -3.90 -15.47 -3.85
CA ILE A 176 -3.81 -15.39 -2.40
C ILE A 176 -5.06 -14.67 -1.91
N HIS A 177 -5.89 -15.43 -1.20
CA HIS A 177 -7.12 -14.93 -0.60
C HIS A 177 -6.83 -14.39 0.81
N PRO A 178 -7.54 -13.34 1.24
CA PRO A 178 -7.49 -12.92 2.62
C PRO A 178 -7.97 -14.08 3.52
N PRO A 179 -7.36 -14.28 4.69
CA PRO A 179 -7.80 -15.31 5.62
C PRO A 179 -9.29 -15.12 5.94
N PRO A 180 -10.05 -16.23 6.03
CA PRO A 180 -11.47 -16.15 6.34
C PRO A 180 -11.65 -15.35 7.62
N ARG A 181 -12.69 -14.49 7.66
CA ARG A 181 -12.99 -13.76 8.89
C ARG A 181 -13.15 -14.80 10.00
N PRO A 182 -12.49 -14.65 11.16
CA PRO A 182 -12.83 -15.47 12.29
C PRO A 182 -14.34 -15.34 12.47
N PRO A 183 -15.07 -16.44 12.73
CA PRO A 183 -16.50 -16.37 12.93
C PRO A 183 -16.72 -15.26 13.93
N THR A 184 -17.41 -14.19 13.51
CA THR A 184 -17.74 -13.07 14.40
C THR A 184 -18.29 -13.77 15.62
N ARG A 185 -17.56 -13.73 16.76
CA ARG A 185 -18.08 -14.22 18.03
C ARG A 185 -19.42 -13.54 18.06
N GLN A 186 -20.50 -14.31 17.80
CA GLN A 186 -21.84 -13.76 17.83
C GLN A 186 -21.81 -13.11 19.18
N LYS A 187 -21.89 -11.76 19.21
CA LYS A 187 -21.92 -11.05 20.48
C LYS A 187 -23.03 -11.78 21.18
N GLU A 188 -22.66 -12.66 22.11
CA GLU A 188 -23.57 -13.48 22.89
C GLU A 188 -24.38 -12.37 23.48
N THR A 189 -25.57 -12.17 22.91
CA THR A 189 -26.25 -10.88 22.91
C THR A 189 -26.45 -10.64 24.36
N HIS A 190 -25.55 -9.84 24.99
CA HIS A 190 -25.25 -9.96 26.41
C HIS A 190 -26.59 -10.06 27.04
N ARG A 191 -26.99 -11.29 27.44
CA ARG A 191 -28.40 -11.56 27.70
C ARG A 191 -28.66 -10.57 28.79
N ARG A 192 -29.41 -9.50 28.49
CA ARG A 192 -29.59 -8.39 29.44
C ARG A 192 -29.89 -9.13 30.73
N PRO A 193 -29.05 -9.00 31.78
CA PRO A 193 -29.22 -9.83 32.96
C PRO A 193 -30.70 -9.71 33.30
N PRO A 194 -31.45 -10.82 33.31
CA PRO A 194 -32.89 -10.78 33.32
C PRO A 194 -33.33 -9.80 34.40
N SER A 195 -34.34 -8.97 34.12
CA SER A 195 -34.61 -7.73 34.86
C SER A 195 -34.64 -7.86 36.40
N TYR A 196 -34.85 -9.08 36.92
CA TYR A 196 -34.71 -9.40 38.34
C TYR A 196 -33.27 -9.26 38.88
N LEU A 197 -32.23 -9.65 38.14
CA LEU A 197 -30.82 -9.46 38.52
C LEU A 197 -30.43 -7.98 38.52
N GLN A 198 -30.93 -7.19 37.56
CA GLN A 198 -30.74 -5.74 37.57
C GLN A 198 -31.43 -5.07 38.77
N ARG A 199 -32.60 -5.56 39.22
CA ARG A 199 -33.27 -5.07 40.45
C ARG A 199 -32.54 -5.49 41.73
N ALA A 200 -31.97 -6.69 41.77
CA ALA A 200 -31.20 -7.19 42.92
C ALA A 200 -29.92 -6.38 43.13
N LEU A 201 -29.16 -6.11 42.05
CA LEU A 201 -27.96 -5.29 42.10
C LEU A 201 -28.26 -3.84 42.50
N LYS A 202 -29.35 -3.24 42.00
CA LYS A 202 -29.79 -1.89 42.43
C LYS A 202 -30.17 -1.81 43.91
N ARG A 203 -30.60 -2.92 44.53
CA ARG A 203 -30.89 -2.98 45.97
C ARG A 203 -29.60 -3.10 46.79
N GLN A 204 -28.62 -3.88 46.36
CA GLN A 204 -27.32 -3.98 47.06
C GLN A 204 -26.55 -2.65 47.08
N SER A 205 -26.57 -1.88 45.99
CA SER A 205 -25.91 -0.56 45.94
C SER A 205 -26.53 0.45 46.92
N ARG A 206 -27.82 0.30 47.27
CA ARG A 206 -28.49 1.15 48.28
C ARG A 206 -28.18 0.76 49.72
N CYS A 207 -27.82 -0.50 49.98
CA CYS A 207 -27.41 -0.94 51.32
C CYS A 207 -25.97 -0.53 51.65
N LEU A 208 -25.08 -0.48 50.65
CA LEU A 208 -23.69 -0.05 50.85
C LEU A 208 -23.54 1.47 51.05
N ALA A 209 -24.43 2.29 50.48
CA ALA A 209 -24.41 3.75 50.68
C ALA A 209 -24.86 4.21 52.08
N LEU A 210 -25.32 3.29 52.95
CA LEU A 210 -25.71 3.59 54.33
C LEU A 210 -24.60 3.26 55.35
N LEU A 211 -23.45 2.74 54.91
CA LEU A 211 -22.31 2.44 55.78
C LEU A 211 -21.17 3.45 55.68
N ASP A 212 -21.27 4.47 54.82
CA ASP A 212 -20.21 5.46 54.59
C ASP A 212 -20.51 6.82 55.25
N GLY A 213 -21.20 6.77 56.39
CA GLY A 213 -21.48 7.92 57.24
C GLY A 213 -20.74 7.80 58.57
N GLY A 214 -19.42 8.06 58.59
CA GLY A 214 -18.70 8.15 59.86
C GLY A 214 -17.19 8.35 59.77
N GLY A 215 -16.74 9.57 60.12
CA GLY A 215 -15.38 9.89 60.59
C GLY A 215 -14.34 10.08 59.48
N GLY A 216 -13.48 11.10 59.43
CA GLY A 216 -12.88 11.86 60.52
C GLY A 216 -11.38 11.56 60.60
N GLY A 217 -10.52 12.55 60.34
CA GLY A 217 -9.05 12.48 60.48
C GLY A 217 -8.35 12.01 59.20
N GLY A 218 -7.36 12.69 58.63
CA GLY A 218 -6.24 13.37 59.28
C GLY A 218 -5.07 12.39 59.38
N GLY A 219 -4.09 12.48 58.48
CA GLY A 219 -2.89 11.64 58.58
C GLY A 219 -2.11 11.50 57.28
N SER A 220 -1.09 12.34 57.14
CA SER A 220 0.07 12.16 56.27
C SER A 220 0.73 10.79 56.48
N SER A 221 1.29 10.20 55.41
CA SER A 221 2.70 9.73 55.32
C SER A 221 2.88 8.60 54.31
N SER A 222 3.77 8.86 53.35
CA SER A 222 4.81 7.96 52.81
C SER A 222 4.86 6.50 53.27
N SER A 223 4.93 5.56 52.32
CA SER A 223 6.10 4.65 52.24
C SER A 223 6.16 3.83 50.95
N GLN A 224 7.40 3.69 50.49
CA GLN A 224 7.89 2.78 49.47
C GLN A 224 7.64 1.31 49.85
N HIS A 225 7.48 0.44 48.85
CA HIS A 225 8.08 -0.89 48.91
C HIS A 225 8.39 -1.45 47.52
N ILE A 226 9.68 -1.70 47.31
CA ILE A 226 10.30 -2.51 46.26
C ILE A 226 10.59 -3.89 46.89
N ARG A 227 10.34 -5.01 46.18
CA ARG A 227 11.25 -6.17 45.94
C ARG A 227 10.54 -7.54 45.79
N GLY A 228 11.11 -8.36 44.88
CA GLY A 228 11.11 -9.83 44.85
C GLY A 228 10.48 -10.40 43.56
N VAL A 229 11.18 -10.77 42.47
CA VAL A 229 12.22 -11.79 42.19
C VAL A 229 11.75 -13.26 42.28
N SER A 230 11.66 -13.94 41.14
CA SER A 230 12.03 -15.36 40.83
C SER A 230 11.54 -15.64 39.38
N HIS A 231 12.40 -15.77 38.36
CA HIS A 231 13.24 -16.91 37.97
C HIS A 231 12.47 -18.22 37.78
N GLU A 232 12.08 -18.53 36.54
CA GLU A 232 12.29 -19.85 35.91
C GLU A 232 11.98 -19.78 34.40
N SER A 233 12.86 -20.41 33.64
CA SER A 233 12.92 -20.42 32.18
C SER A 233 12.17 -21.62 31.63
N ASP A 234 11.13 -21.37 30.83
CA ASP A 234 10.58 -22.35 29.89
C ASP A 234 10.52 -21.72 28.50
N PHE A 235 11.29 -22.29 27.57
CA PHE A 235 11.37 -21.88 26.18
C PHE A 235 10.19 -22.46 25.39
N THR A 236 8.99 -22.00 25.71
CA THR A 236 7.86 -22.02 24.77
C THR A 236 7.96 -20.77 23.92
N LEU A 237 8.09 -20.91 22.59
CA LEU A 237 7.90 -19.81 21.65
C LEU A 237 6.45 -19.31 21.83
N SER A 238 6.31 -18.30 22.69
CA SER A 238 5.06 -17.67 23.04
C SER A 238 4.52 -16.95 21.79
N LEU A 239 3.30 -17.31 21.40
CA LEU A 239 2.48 -16.58 20.43
C LEU A 239 2.31 -15.10 20.83
N ASP A 240 2.49 -14.77 22.11
CA ASP A 240 2.38 -13.41 22.65
C ASP A 240 3.52 -12.50 22.18
N LEU A 241 4.68 -13.04 21.77
CA LEU A 241 5.77 -12.24 21.18
C LEU A 241 5.48 -11.83 19.74
N VAL A 242 4.65 -12.61 19.02
CA VAL A 242 4.13 -12.21 17.70
C VAL A 242 2.98 -11.23 17.88
N GLU A 243 2.08 -11.45 18.85
CA GLU A 243 0.98 -10.52 19.13
C GLU A 243 1.49 -9.15 19.62
N HIS A 244 2.51 -9.09 20.48
CA HIS A 244 3.11 -7.82 20.90
C HIS A 244 3.84 -7.07 19.77
N SER A 245 4.42 -7.79 18.80
CA SER A 245 4.98 -7.15 17.61
C SER A 245 3.89 -6.58 16.70
N PHE A 246 2.72 -7.21 16.65
CA PHE A 246 1.57 -6.72 15.87
C PHE A 246 0.83 -5.55 16.55
N GLU A 247 0.71 -5.56 17.88
CA GLU A 247 0.13 -4.44 18.63
C GLU A 247 1.01 -3.19 18.57
N SER A 248 2.34 -3.34 18.72
CA SER A 248 3.28 -2.22 18.59
C SER A 248 3.25 -1.58 17.20
N MET A 249 3.10 -2.36 16.12
CA MET A 249 2.94 -1.84 14.75
C MET A 249 1.57 -1.16 14.54
N PHE A 250 0.55 -1.54 15.32
CA PHE A 250 -0.79 -0.93 15.25
C PHE A 250 -0.84 0.41 15.99
N ASP A 251 -0.14 0.53 17.12
CA ASP A 251 -0.02 1.77 17.87
C ASP A 251 0.76 2.84 17.07
N ASP A 252 1.84 2.46 16.39
CA ASP A 252 2.57 3.34 15.46
C ASP A 252 1.67 3.82 14.30
N PHE A 253 0.76 2.95 13.84
CA PHE A 253 -0.18 3.27 12.75
C PHE A 253 -1.31 4.21 13.19
N GLU A 254 -1.85 4.06 14.40
CA GLU A 254 -2.84 5.00 14.94
C GLU A 254 -2.20 6.35 15.30
N GLN A 255 -0.98 6.37 15.86
CA GLN A 255 -0.23 7.61 16.10
C GLN A 255 0.01 8.40 14.80
N MET A 256 0.31 7.70 13.71
CA MET A 256 0.47 8.31 12.39
C MET A 256 -0.85 8.83 11.77
N LYS A 257 -2.01 8.24 12.11
CA LYS A 257 -3.32 8.80 11.72
C LYS A 257 -3.64 10.09 12.48
N GLU A 258 -3.24 10.17 13.75
CA GLU A 258 -3.45 11.35 14.60
C GLU A 258 -2.63 12.53 14.08
N GLU A 259 -1.36 12.32 13.70
CA GLU A 259 -0.50 13.36 13.09
C GLU A 259 -1.05 13.90 11.76
N ARG A 260 -1.71 13.05 10.95
CA ARG A 260 -2.41 13.48 9.73
C ARG A 260 -3.64 14.34 9.99
N ARG A 261 -4.29 14.13 11.14
CA ARG A 261 -5.48 14.89 11.53
C ARG A 261 -5.10 16.32 11.96
N ASP A 262 -3.94 16.47 12.58
CA ASP A 262 -3.42 17.76 13.02
C ASP A 262 -2.76 18.56 11.89
N GLY A 263 -2.07 17.89 10.95
CA GLY A 263 -1.50 18.54 9.75
C GLY A 263 -2.55 19.18 8.83
N TYR A 264 -3.79 18.64 8.79
CA TYR A 264 -4.87 19.23 8.00
C TYR A 264 -5.58 20.41 8.68
N ARG A 265 -5.43 20.58 10.00
CA ARG A 265 -6.03 21.73 10.73
C ARG A 265 -5.17 22.99 10.68
N SER A 266 -3.87 22.88 10.42
CA SER A 266 -2.97 24.06 10.39
C SER A 266 -2.82 24.71 9.01
N GLY A 267 -3.32 24.08 7.93
CA GLY A 267 -3.11 24.54 6.55
C GLY A 267 -4.25 25.30 5.87
N VAL A 268 -5.45 25.39 6.46
CA VAL A 268 -6.64 25.98 5.80
C VAL A 268 -6.93 27.41 6.32
N GLY A 269 -5.90 28.25 6.34
CA GLY A 269 -6.03 29.62 6.83
C GLY A 269 -5.09 30.59 6.14
N ARG A 270 -5.36 30.89 4.85
CA ARG A 270 -5.03 32.13 4.10
C ARG A 270 -4.80 31.84 2.62
N VAL A 271 -5.86 31.73 1.83
CA VAL A 271 -5.83 32.12 0.40
C VAL A 271 -7.23 32.56 -0.02
N ASP A 272 -7.73 33.65 0.56
CA ASP A 272 -8.94 34.34 0.07
C ASP A 272 -8.66 35.83 0.06
N SER A 273 -7.99 36.30 -0.99
CA SER A 273 -8.03 37.68 -1.50
C SER A 273 -6.91 37.85 -2.53
N LEU A 274 -7.26 37.77 -3.81
CA LEU A 274 -6.62 38.38 -4.98
C LEU A 274 -6.91 37.49 -6.20
N LEU A 275 -8.01 37.79 -6.89
CA LEU A 275 -8.19 37.66 -8.36
C LEU A 275 -9.67 37.97 -8.68
N GLU A 276 -10.06 39.23 -8.45
CA GLU A 276 -11.05 39.87 -9.30
C GLU A 276 -10.25 40.59 -10.39
N GLU A 277 -10.45 40.18 -11.65
CA GLU A 277 -10.44 40.99 -12.87
C GLU A 277 -10.12 40.10 -14.08
N GLY A 278 -11.00 40.09 -15.07
CA GLY A 278 -10.64 39.67 -16.42
C GLY A 278 -11.68 38.82 -17.15
N GLY A 279 -12.52 39.50 -17.95
CA GLY A 279 -12.75 39.09 -19.33
C GLY A 279 -13.67 37.90 -19.60
N ARG A 280 -14.97 38.19 -19.71
CA ARG A 280 -15.90 37.38 -20.52
C ARG A 280 -15.62 37.65 -22.00
N GLU A 281 -15.06 36.67 -22.70
CA GLU A 281 -15.18 36.57 -24.16
C GLU A 281 -15.91 35.28 -24.52
N ARG A 282 -17.11 35.44 -25.08
CA ARG A 282 -17.90 34.35 -25.66
C ARG A 282 -17.34 34.07 -27.05
N VAL A 283 -16.77 32.90 -27.24
CA VAL A 283 -16.46 32.38 -28.57
C VAL A 283 -17.59 31.40 -28.95
N HIS A 284 -18.26 31.74 -30.05
CA HIS A 284 -19.16 30.87 -30.79
C HIS A 284 -18.36 29.67 -31.33
N GLU A 285 -18.77 28.45 -31.01
CA GLU A 285 -18.40 27.27 -31.81
C GLU A 285 -19.61 26.87 -32.66
N GLU A 286 -19.40 26.95 -33.98
CA GLU A 286 -20.29 26.45 -35.00
C GLU A 286 -20.29 24.92 -35.01
N GLU A 287 -21.48 24.34 -34.99
CA GLU A 287 -21.72 22.94 -35.34
C GLU A 287 -21.42 22.72 -36.83
N GLY A 288 -20.45 21.86 -37.12
CA GLY A 288 -20.21 21.32 -38.45
C GLY A 288 -19.99 19.81 -38.38
N ASP A 289 -21.04 19.03 -38.68
CA ASP A 289 -21.00 17.56 -38.81
C ASP A 289 -20.99 17.19 -40.31
N PRO A 290 -19.83 16.83 -40.90
CA PRO A 290 -19.79 16.26 -42.23
C PRO A 290 -19.82 14.72 -42.13
N ARG A 291 -21.02 14.16 -42.29
CA ARG A 291 -21.21 12.74 -42.62
C ARG A 291 -20.57 12.44 -43.97
N HIS A 292 -19.38 11.85 -43.96
CA HIS A 292 -18.78 11.21 -45.13
C HIS A 292 -19.11 9.71 -45.12
N GLU A 293 -20.04 9.33 -45.99
CA GLU A 293 -20.28 7.95 -46.41
C GLU A 293 -19.05 7.44 -47.19
N PHE A 294 -18.39 6.39 -46.70
CA PHE A 294 -17.45 5.60 -47.50
C PHE A 294 -18.17 4.39 -48.08
N ARG A 295 -18.26 4.40 -49.41
CA ARG A 295 -18.77 3.35 -50.28
C ARG A 295 -17.73 2.22 -50.35
N ALA A 296 -18.13 0.99 -50.03
CA ALA A 296 -17.34 -0.20 -50.30
C ALA A 296 -17.31 -0.48 -51.81
N GLY A 297 -16.11 -0.61 -52.37
CA GLY A 297 -15.88 -1.17 -53.69
C GLY A 297 -15.42 -2.62 -53.54
N GLU A 298 -16.23 -3.55 -54.05
CA GLU A 298 -15.81 -4.91 -54.39
C GLU A 298 -14.86 -4.85 -55.59
N VAL A 299 -13.81 -5.67 -55.55
CA VAL A 299 -12.94 -5.95 -56.70
C VAL A 299 -12.79 -7.47 -56.78
N ASP A 300 -13.16 -8.02 -57.93
CA ASP A 300 -12.90 -9.40 -58.39
C ASP A 300 -11.40 -9.69 -58.57
#